data_AF-A0AAU3QNY6-F1
#
_entry.id   AF-A0AAU3QNY6-F1
#
_cell.length_a   1.000
_cell.length_b   1.000
_cell.length_c   1.000
_cell.angle_alpha   90.00
_cell.angle_beta   90.00
_cell.angle_gamma   90.00
#
_symmetry.space_group_name_H-M   'P 1'
#
loop_
_entity.id
_entity.type
_entity.pdbx_description
1 polymer ?
#
loop_
_entity_poly.entity_id
_entity_poly.type
_entity_poly.pdbx_seq_one_letter_code
_entity_poly.pdbx_strand_id
1 'polypeptide(L)'
;MSTELPRAVLERLRSVDWYGDWDMANGHSRSRALLMREYLRRAALWAQAYGAEEEWPFFDVTEFVDPAFRLDSEVESELEDYLAHNVGTPSTARTCRGAVRWAALRAGGKVALPELPDPYEPLLLMYGRGGGYSIEEFIDLYGVMIPYGNFESNLDAEPFPTPAPSTLDALDAGAVGRITYYAKIGEGYPRSSPRGILRRRLVGREAETHDEAFTRNLRWEPTEYLRLYELGHNDVDHVQISEREAAAFIESTVKRLSGS
;
A
#
# COMPACT_ATOMS: atom_id res chain seq x y z
N MET A 1 -23.40 -11.66 -17.91
CA MET A 1 -22.85 -11.37 -16.57
C MET A 1 -22.81 -9.86 -16.41
N SER A 2 -22.87 -9.30 -15.19
CA SER A 2 -22.68 -7.85 -15.06
C SER A 2 -21.25 -7.49 -15.48
N THR A 3 -21.11 -6.63 -16.48
CA THR A 3 -19.81 -6.16 -16.99
C THR A 3 -19.38 -4.84 -16.35
N GLU A 4 -20.21 -4.24 -15.50
CA GLU A 4 -19.96 -2.91 -14.94
C GLU A 4 -18.73 -2.87 -14.03
N LEU A 5 -18.65 -3.80 -13.06
CA LEU A 5 -17.51 -3.88 -12.13
C LEU A 5 -16.17 -4.20 -12.82
N PRO A 6 -16.05 -5.22 -13.70
CA PRO A 6 -14.78 -5.45 -14.40
C PRO A 6 -14.40 -4.30 -15.33
N ARG A 7 -15.36 -3.64 -15.99
CA ARG A 7 -15.08 -2.44 -16.78
C ARG A 7 -14.59 -1.28 -15.90
N ALA A 8 -15.18 -1.07 -14.73
CA ALA A 8 -14.70 -0.04 -13.78
C ALA A 8 -13.25 -0.29 -13.33
N VAL A 9 -12.86 -1.54 -13.10
CA VAL A 9 -11.46 -1.87 -12.79
C VAL A 9 -10.55 -1.66 -14.00
N LEU A 10 -10.98 -2.03 -15.21
CA LEU A 10 -10.22 -1.75 -16.44
C LEU A 10 -10.03 -0.25 -16.66
N GLU A 11 -11.05 0.58 -16.44
CA GLU A 11 -10.93 2.05 -16.53
C GLU A 11 -9.97 2.61 -15.46
N ARG A 12 -9.98 2.06 -14.25
CA ARG A 12 -9.00 2.41 -13.22
C ARG A 12 -7.58 2.10 -13.67
N LEU A 13 -7.35 0.95 -14.30
CA LEU A 13 -6.05 0.61 -14.88
C LEU A 13 -5.67 1.56 -16.03
N ARG A 14 -6.61 1.91 -16.91
CA ARG A 14 -6.41 2.88 -18.01
C ARG A 14 -6.01 4.27 -17.50
N SER A 15 -6.43 4.65 -16.31
CA SER A 15 -6.05 5.92 -15.68
C SER A 15 -4.65 5.94 -15.06
N VAL A 16 -3.99 4.78 -14.96
CA VAL A 16 -2.64 4.69 -14.40
C VAL A 16 -1.63 5.26 -15.38
N ASP A 17 -0.77 6.12 -14.87
CA ASP A 17 0.40 6.60 -15.57
C ASP A 17 1.55 5.57 -15.46
N TRP A 18 1.59 4.60 -16.37
CA TRP A 18 2.53 3.47 -16.32
C TRP A 18 3.98 3.82 -16.62
N TYR A 19 4.20 4.85 -17.44
CA TYR A 19 5.51 5.33 -17.89
C TYR A 19 5.73 6.80 -17.54
N GLY A 20 4.98 7.27 -16.54
CA GLY A 20 4.97 8.64 -16.09
C GLY A 20 6.29 9.13 -15.53
N ASP A 21 6.26 10.38 -15.08
CA ASP A 21 7.40 10.99 -14.42
C ASP A 21 7.84 10.13 -13.21
N TRP A 22 9.13 9.81 -13.15
CA TRP A 22 9.76 9.12 -12.02
C TRP A 22 9.48 9.85 -10.69
N ASP A 23 9.22 11.16 -10.77
CA ASP A 23 8.81 11.98 -9.62
C ASP A 23 7.52 11.47 -8.96
N MET A 24 6.56 10.91 -9.71
CA MET A 24 5.33 10.38 -9.13
C MET A 24 5.59 9.13 -8.29
N ALA A 25 6.32 8.15 -8.84
CA ALA A 25 6.64 6.91 -8.11
C ALA A 25 7.54 7.19 -6.89
N ASN A 26 8.54 8.07 -7.06
CA ASN A 26 9.42 8.49 -5.99
C ASN A 26 8.68 9.27 -4.89
N GLY A 27 7.80 10.19 -5.28
CA GLY A 27 6.95 10.98 -4.38
C GLY A 27 6.01 10.12 -3.54
N HIS A 28 5.59 8.96 -4.05
CA HIS A 28 4.72 8.02 -3.34
C HIS A 28 5.42 6.75 -2.84
N SER A 29 6.75 6.77 -2.72
CA SER A 29 7.54 5.58 -2.39
C SER A 29 7.11 4.90 -1.08
N ARG A 30 6.65 5.64 -0.07
CA ARG A 30 6.26 5.09 1.24
C ARG A 30 4.95 4.33 1.15
N SER A 31 3.92 4.98 0.63
CA SER A 31 2.62 4.33 0.42
C SER A 31 2.73 3.15 -0.55
N ARG A 32 3.50 3.25 -1.63
CA ARG A 32 3.72 2.15 -2.58
C ARG A 32 4.34 0.93 -1.92
N ALA A 33 5.35 1.12 -1.07
CA ALA A 33 5.97 0.01 -0.32
C ALA A 33 4.98 -0.67 0.65
N LEU A 34 4.16 0.11 1.36
CA LEU A 34 3.16 -0.43 2.28
C LEU A 34 2.04 -1.18 1.54
N LEU A 35 1.57 -0.64 0.41
CA LEU A 35 0.55 -1.26 -0.42
C LEU A 35 1.04 -2.56 -1.05
N MET A 36 2.29 -2.62 -1.52
CA MET A 36 2.86 -3.87 -2.03
C MET A 36 3.00 -4.91 -0.92
N ARG A 37 3.48 -4.54 0.28
CA ARG A 37 3.52 -5.49 1.42
C ARG A 37 2.12 -6.00 1.80
N GLU A 38 1.12 -5.13 1.77
CA GLU A 38 -0.27 -5.52 2.01
C GLU A 38 -0.79 -6.45 0.90
N TYR A 39 -0.43 -6.22 -0.37
CA TYR A 39 -0.72 -7.16 -1.44
C TYR A 39 -0.08 -8.53 -1.17
N LEU A 40 1.21 -8.58 -0.87
CA LEU A 40 1.94 -9.83 -0.60
C LEU A 40 1.28 -10.64 0.52
N ARG A 41 0.87 -9.97 1.61
CA ARG A 41 0.11 -10.56 2.72
C ARG A 41 -1.24 -11.09 2.29
N ARG A 42 -2.04 -10.29 1.55
CA ARG A 42 -3.37 -10.73 1.09
C ARG A 42 -3.28 -11.88 0.09
N ALA A 43 -2.33 -11.81 -0.84
CA ALA A 43 -2.05 -12.88 -1.78
C ALA A 43 -1.65 -14.18 -1.05
N ALA A 44 -0.89 -14.11 0.06
CA ALA A 44 -0.56 -15.28 0.87
C ALA A 44 -1.82 -15.92 1.51
N LEU A 45 -2.73 -15.10 2.03
CA LEU A 45 -4.02 -15.59 2.58
C LEU A 45 -4.85 -16.32 1.52
N TRP A 46 -4.96 -15.75 0.31
CA TRP A 46 -5.69 -16.38 -0.79
C TRP A 46 -5.00 -17.64 -1.30
N ALA A 47 -3.67 -17.63 -1.40
CA ALA A 47 -2.91 -18.81 -1.78
C ALA A 47 -3.10 -19.95 -0.76
N GLN A 48 -3.03 -19.67 0.55
CA GLN A 48 -3.30 -20.67 1.59
C GLN A 48 -4.73 -21.23 1.50
N ALA A 49 -5.72 -20.36 1.28
CA ALA A 49 -7.13 -20.77 1.26
C ALA A 49 -7.46 -21.73 0.09
N TYR A 50 -6.67 -21.69 -0.99
CA TYR A 50 -6.90 -22.50 -2.19
C TYR A 50 -5.74 -23.46 -2.53
N GLY A 51 -4.75 -23.62 -1.64
CA GLY A 51 -3.60 -24.50 -1.86
C GLY A 51 -2.73 -24.09 -3.06
N ALA A 52 -2.54 -22.78 -3.25
CA ALA A 52 -1.81 -22.17 -4.35
C ALA A 52 -0.48 -21.52 -3.90
N GLU A 53 0.16 -22.06 -2.87
CA GLU A 53 1.37 -21.49 -2.27
C GLU A 53 2.55 -21.40 -3.25
N GLU A 54 2.65 -22.33 -4.22
CA GLU A 54 3.70 -22.35 -5.24
C GLU A 54 3.57 -21.21 -6.27
N GLU A 55 2.39 -20.60 -6.41
CA GLU A 55 2.11 -19.51 -7.36
C GLU A 55 2.24 -18.12 -6.72
N TRP A 56 2.40 -18.08 -5.40
CA TRP A 56 2.63 -16.84 -4.67
C TRP A 56 3.95 -16.17 -5.13
N PRO A 57 4.03 -14.84 -5.24
CA PRO A 57 3.01 -13.85 -4.88
C PRO A 57 2.16 -13.32 -6.04
N PHE A 58 2.56 -13.54 -7.29
CA PHE A 58 2.00 -12.84 -8.45
C PHE A 58 1.21 -13.80 -9.33
N PHE A 59 -0.01 -14.10 -8.91
CA PHE A 59 -0.91 -15.03 -9.59
C PHE A 59 -2.32 -14.46 -9.77
N ASP A 60 -3.08 -15.11 -10.64
CA ASP A 60 -4.50 -14.83 -10.80
C ASP A 60 -5.29 -15.74 -9.85
N VAL A 61 -5.82 -15.18 -8.76
CA VAL A 61 -6.61 -15.88 -7.75
C VAL A 61 -7.84 -16.54 -8.35
N THR A 62 -8.39 -16.00 -9.45
CA THR A 62 -9.56 -16.59 -10.12
C THR A 62 -9.27 -17.95 -10.75
N GLU A 63 -8.02 -18.22 -11.14
CA GLU A 63 -7.61 -19.51 -11.70
C GLU A 63 -7.77 -20.66 -10.68
N PHE A 64 -7.72 -20.35 -9.39
CA PHE A 64 -7.84 -21.30 -8.28
C PHE A 64 -9.24 -21.34 -7.66
N VAL A 65 -9.93 -20.21 -7.65
CA VAL A 65 -11.29 -20.09 -7.11
C VAL A 65 -12.31 -20.78 -8.01
N ASP A 66 -12.23 -20.56 -9.33
CA ASP A 66 -13.10 -21.19 -10.33
C ASP A 66 -12.31 -21.33 -11.64
N PRO A 67 -11.62 -22.47 -11.86
CA PRO A 67 -10.85 -22.71 -13.08
C PRO A 67 -11.68 -22.66 -14.38
N ALA A 68 -12.99 -22.88 -14.27
CA ALA A 68 -13.92 -22.80 -15.40
C ALA A 68 -14.39 -21.36 -15.66
N PHE A 69 -14.08 -20.40 -14.77
CA PHE A 69 -14.44 -19.00 -14.92
C PHE A 69 -13.88 -18.40 -16.20
N ARG A 70 -14.75 -17.72 -16.95
CA ARG A 70 -14.40 -16.95 -18.15
C ARG A 70 -14.93 -15.54 -18.00
N LEU A 71 -14.09 -14.58 -18.35
CA LEU A 71 -14.48 -13.19 -18.45
C LEU A 71 -15.40 -13.02 -19.68
N ASP A 72 -16.22 -11.97 -19.66
CA ASP A 72 -16.98 -11.59 -20.84
C ASP A 72 -16.02 -11.29 -22.01
N SER A 73 -16.27 -11.85 -23.20
CA SER A 73 -15.32 -11.85 -24.31
C SER A 73 -14.97 -10.44 -24.80
N GLU A 74 -15.89 -9.49 -24.68
CA GLU A 74 -15.64 -8.10 -25.08
C GLU A 74 -14.65 -7.45 -24.11
N VAL A 75 -14.91 -7.59 -22.80
CA VAL A 75 -14.03 -7.06 -21.75
C VAL A 75 -12.67 -7.76 -21.76
N GLU A 76 -12.63 -9.06 -22.01
CA GLU A 76 -11.38 -9.84 -22.13
C GLU A 76 -10.54 -9.36 -23.31
N SER A 77 -11.15 -9.16 -24.48
CA SER A 77 -10.44 -8.65 -25.66
C SER A 77 -9.88 -7.23 -25.42
N GLU A 78 -10.67 -6.34 -24.82
CA GLU A 78 -10.22 -4.98 -24.49
C GLU A 78 -9.07 -4.97 -23.47
N LEU A 79 -9.15 -5.87 -22.47
CA LEU A 79 -8.13 -6.02 -21.45
C LEU A 79 -6.81 -6.51 -22.04
N GLU A 80 -6.82 -7.58 -22.83
CA GLU A 80 -5.59 -8.14 -23.40
C GLU A 80 -4.92 -7.15 -24.37
N ASP A 81 -5.70 -6.45 -25.20
CA ASP A 81 -5.18 -5.39 -26.06
C ASP A 81 -4.53 -4.26 -25.24
N TYR A 82 -5.20 -3.81 -24.18
CA TYR A 82 -4.66 -2.79 -23.29
C TYR A 82 -3.36 -3.23 -22.62
N LEU A 83 -3.32 -4.44 -22.04
CA LEU A 83 -2.14 -4.95 -21.34
C LEU A 83 -0.94 -5.09 -22.28
N ALA A 84 -1.14 -5.60 -23.50
CA ALA A 84 -0.09 -5.80 -24.48
C ALA A 84 0.63 -4.50 -24.90
N HIS A 85 -0.09 -3.37 -24.90
CA HIS A 85 0.43 -2.09 -25.37
C HIS A 85 0.87 -1.14 -24.25
N ASN A 86 0.38 -1.34 -23.01
CA ASN A 86 0.55 -0.33 -21.94
C ASN A 86 1.28 -0.86 -20.69
N VAL A 87 1.30 -2.17 -20.43
CA VAL A 87 1.84 -2.71 -19.18
C VAL A 87 3.17 -3.42 -19.43
N GLY A 88 4.25 -2.87 -18.87
CA GLY A 88 5.62 -3.24 -19.26
C GLY A 88 6.15 -4.57 -18.72
N THR A 89 5.62 -5.11 -17.61
CA THR A 89 6.14 -6.35 -17.01
C THR A 89 5.10 -7.47 -17.00
N PRO A 90 5.48 -8.73 -17.31
CA PRO A 90 4.55 -9.86 -17.32
C PRO A 90 3.83 -10.10 -15.99
N SER A 91 4.52 -9.89 -14.87
CA SER A 91 3.95 -10.03 -13.52
C SER A 91 2.90 -8.94 -13.23
N THR A 92 3.17 -7.70 -13.61
CA THR A 92 2.17 -6.61 -13.52
C THR A 92 0.97 -6.91 -14.43
N ALA A 93 1.20 -7.36 -15.66
CA ALA A 93 0.11 -7.74 -16.56
C ALA A 93 -0.74 -8.89 -15.99
N ARG A 94 -0.13 -9.91 -15.37
CA ARG A 94 -0.83 -11.03 -14.73
C ARG A 94 -1.73 -10.55 -13.58
N THR A 95 -1.25 -9.66 -12.72
CA THR A 95 -2.05 -9.15 -11.59
C THR A 95 -3.12 -8.14 -12.04
N CYS A 96 -2.86 -7.32 -13.06
CA CYS A 96 -3.89 -6.49 -13.69
C CYS A 96 -5.02 -7.34 -14.28
N ARG A 97 -4.68 -8.44 -14.96
CA ARG A 97 -5.64 -9.40 -15.48
C ARG A 97 -6.46 -10.03 -14.36
N GLY A 98 -5.79 -10.50 -13.32
CA GLY A 98 -6.42 -11.06 -12.12
C GLY A 98 -7.39 -10.09 -11.46
N ALA A 99 -7.04 -8.80 -11.34
CA ALA A 99 -7.90 -7.78 -10.75
C ALA A 99 -9.23 -7.59 -11.52
N VAL A 100 -9.18 -7.54 -12.86
CA VAL A 100 -10.39 -7.41 -13.70
C VAL A 100 -11.24 -8.69 -13.63
N ARG A 101 -10.61 -9.86 -13.72
CA ARG A 101 -11.29 -11.16 -13.60
C ARG A 101 -11.94 -11.33 -12.23
N TRP A 102 -11.24 -10.92 -11.17
CA TRP A 102 -11.72 -10.95 -9.80
C TRP A 102 -12.99 -10.11 -9.61
N ALA A 103 -13.01 -8.89 -10.15
CA ALA A 103 -14.19 -8.04 -10.12
C ALA A 103 -15.40 -8.66 -10.82
N ALA A 104 -15.18 -9.31 -11.98
CA ALA A 104 -16.23 -10.04 -12.69
C ALA A 104 -16.72 -11.28 -11.92
N LEU A 105 -15.80 -12.06 -11.33
CA LEU A 105 -16.13 -13.25 -10.54
C LEU A 105 -17.00 -12.86 -9.32
N ARG A 106 -16.61 -11.79 -8.60
CA ARG A 106 -17.38 -11.26 -7.48
C ARG A 106 -18.75 -10.72 -7.90
N ALA A 107 -18.82 -10.00 -9.03
CA ALA A 107 -20.09 -9.49 -9.55
C ALA A 107 -21.09 -10.61 -9.88
N GLY A 108 -20.58 -11.79 -10.26
CA GLY A 108 -21.41 -12.95 -10.59
C GLY A 108 -22.10 -13.57 -9.38
N GLY A 109 -21.51 -13.48 -8.17
CA GLY A 109 -22.08 -14.00 -6.93
C GLY A 109 -22.34 -15.52 -6.91
N LYS A 110 -21.75 -16.28 -7.85
CA LYS A 110 -22.01 -17.72 -8.03
C LYS A 110 -21.11 -18.62 -7.18
N VAL A 111 -19.96 -18.09 -6.74
CA VAL A 111 -18.98 -18.84 -5.96
C VAL A 111 -19.02 -18.36 -4.52
N ALA A 112 -19.09 -19.30 -3.58
CA ALA A 112 -18.93 -19.02 -2.17
C ALA A 112 -17.44 -18.73 -1.90
N LEU A 113 -17.13 -17.50 -1.50
CA LEU A 113 -15.78 -17.05 -1.20
C LEU A 113 -15.55 -17.10 0.32
N PRO A 114 -14.32 -17.42 0.78
CA PRO A 114 -13.97 -17.23 2.18
C PRO A 114 -14.01 -15.74 2.54
N GLU A 115 -14.20 -15.45 3.83
CA GLU A 115 -14.16 -14.09 4.38
C GLU A 115 -12.70 -13.58 4.46
N LEU A 116 -12.13 -13.30 3.29
CA LEU A 116 -10.78 -12.77 3.11
C LEU A 116 -10.82 -11.38 2.46
N PRO A 117 -9.84 -10.51 2.76
CA PRO A 117 -9.77 -9.18 2.16
C PRO A 117 -9.54 -9.26 0.65
N ASP A 118 -9.99 -8.25 -0.09
CA ASP A 118 -9.77 -8.16 -1.54
C ASP A 118 -8.26 -8.23 -1.86
N PRO A 119 -7.82 -9.21 -2.68
CA PRO A 119 -6.39 -9.42 -2.93
C PRO A 119 -5.78 -8.31 -3.77
N TYR A 120 -6.54 -7.69 -4.68
CA TYR A 120 -5.98 -6.80 -5.70
C TYR A 120 -6.10 -5.31 -5.36
N GLU A 121 -6.98 -4.92 -4.43
CA GLU A 121 -7.16 -3.50 -4.07
C GLU A 121 -5.84 -2.79 -3.68
N PRO A 122 -4.91 -3.39 -2.91
CA PRO A 122 -3.64 -2.73 -2.61
C PRO A 122 -2.80 -2.46 -3.87
N LEU A 123 -2.77 -3.38 -4.83
CA LEU A 123 -2.06 -3.17 -6.10
C LEU A 123 -2.72 -2.10 -6.96
N LEU A 124 -4.05 -2.10 -7.07
CA LEU A 124 -4.76 -1.07 -7.83
C LEU A 124 -4.51 0.33 -7.28
N LEU A 125 -4.41 0.47 -5.95
CA LEU A 125 -4.00 1.73 -5.32
C LEU A 125 -2.53 2.05 -5.59
N MET A 126 -1.65 1.06 -5.51
CA MET A 126 -0.22 1.25 -5.75
C MET A 126 0.04 1.70 -7.19
N TYR A 127 -0.63 1.08 -8.18
CA TYR A 127 -0.54 1.45 -9.59
C TYR A 127 -0.93 2.91 -9.82
N GLY A 128 -2.05 3.35 -9.25
CA GLY A 128 -2.50 4.74 -9.32
C GLY A 128 -1.54 5.75 -8.67
N ARG A 129 -0.50 5.29 -7.97
CA ARG A 129 0.49 6.13 -7.28
C ARG A 129 1.88 6.12 -7.96
N GLY A 130 1.98 5.65 -9.20
CA GLY A 130 3.23 5.72 -9.97
C GLY A 130 3.58 4.45 -10.73
N GLY A 131 2.58 3.78 -11.30
CA GLY A 131 2.80 2.66 -12.21
C GLY A 131 3.13 1.33 -11.53
N GLY A 132 3.70 0.42 -12.30
CA GLY A 132 3.92 -0.99 -11.93
C GLY A 132 5.14 -1.24 -11.06
N TYR A 133 5.73 -2.42 -11.25
CA TYR A 133 6.95 -2.88 -10.58
C TYR A 133 7.74 -3.82 -11.49
N SER A 134 9.03 -3.98 -11.20
CA SER A 134 9.87 -5.04 -11.75
C SER A 134 10.33 -6.01 -10.68
N ILE A 135 10.74 -7.18 -11.14
CA ILE A 135 11.16 -8.32 -10.32
C ILE A 135 12.57 -8.69 -10.74
N GLU A 136 13.51 -8.60 -9.81
CA GLU A 136 14.83 -9.21 -9.93
C GLU A 136 15.17 -9.91 -8.59
N GLU A 137 16.25 -9.52 -7.92
CA GLU A 137 16.53 -9.95 -6.53
C GLU A 137 15.52 -9.36 -5.53
N PHE A 138 15.01 -8.17 -5.83
CA PHE A 138 14.01 -7.44 -5.05
C PHE A 138 12.80 -7.10 -5.92
N ILE A 139 11.70 -6.74 -5.26
CA ILE A 139 10.59 -6.08 -5.93
C ILE A 139 10.93 -4.59 -5.99
N ASP A 140 11.20 -4.08 -7.19
CA ASP A 140 11.51 -2.68 -7.42
C ASP A 140 10.23 -1.92 -7.79
N LEU A 141 9.87 -0.94 -6.96
CA LEU A 141 8.70 -0.09 -7.13
C LEU A 141 9.03 1.27 -7.77
N TYR A 142 10.17 1.38 -8.46
CA TYR A 142 10.65 2.57 -9.16
C TYR A 142 10.94 3.75 -8.22
N GLY A 143 11.72 3.47 -7.17
CA GLY A 143 12.11 4.46 -6.15
C GLY A 143 12.30 3.85 -4.77
N VAL A 144 11.74 2.66 -4.56
CA VAL A 144 11.97 1.85 -3.36
C VAL A 144 12.02 0.37 -3.74
N MET A 145 13.05 -0.32 -3.25
CA MET A 145 13.19 -1.77 -3.36
C MET A 145 12.68 -2.40 -2.08
N ILE A 146 11.84 -3.43 -2.20
CA ILE A 146 11.40 -4.22 -1.06
C ILE A 146 11.81 -5.69 -1.23
N PRO A 147 12.20 -6.36 -0.13
CA PRO A 147 12.42 -7.81 -0.17
C PRO A 147 11.09 -8.53 -0.37
N TYR A 148 11.14 -9.67 -1.06
CA TYR A 148 10.03 -10.61 -1.16
C TYR A 148 9.53 -11.08 0.21
N GLY A 149 10.48 -11.36 1.11
CA GLY A 149 10.22 -12.22 2.27
C GLY A 149 9.96 -13.66 1.83
N ASN A 150 9.39 -14.45 2.72
CA ASN A 150 8.89 -15.79 2.39
C ASN A 150 7.38 -15.86 2.62
N PHE A 151 6.76 -16.95 2.15
CA PHE A 151 5.33 -17.17 2.25
C PHE A 151 4.81 -17.03 3.69
N GLU A 152 5.39 -17.78 4.63
CA GLU A 152 4.97 -17.79 6.05
C GLU A 152 5.07 -16.40 6.68
N SER A 153 6.18 -15.69 6.45
CA SER A 153 6.38 -14.33 6.98
C SER A 153 5.38 -13.32 6.44
N ASN A 154 4.93 -13.49 5.20
CA ASN A 154 3.90 -12.63 4.61
C ASN A 154 2.50 -13.05 5.07
N LEU A 155 2.25 -14.34 5.28
CA LEU A 155 1.00 -14.85 5.82
C LEU A 155 0.75 -14.32 7.24
N ASP A 156 1.79 -14.34 8.08
CA ASP A 156 1.76 -13.89 9.48
C ASP A 156 1.95 -12.37 9.64
N ALA A 157 2.17 -11.64 8.54
CA ALA A 157 2.39 -10.20 8.60
C ALA A 157 1.16 -9.46 9.16
N GLU A 158 1.41 -8.41 9.93
CA GLU A 158 0.32 -7.57 10.45
C GLU A 158 -0.36 -6.80 9.31
N PRO A 159 -1.70 -6.73 9.28
CA PRO A 159 -2.42 -5.98 8.27
C PRO A 159 -2.02 -4.50 8.22
N PHE A 160 -1.89 -3.97 7.00
CA PHE A 160 -1.80 -2.53 6.81
C PHE A 160 -3.14 -1.89 7.23
N PRO A 161 -3.13 -0.91 8.15
CA PRO A 161 -4.33 -0.47 8.86
C PRO A 161 -5.39 0.18 7.96
N THR A 162 -5.00 0.71 6.78
CA THR A 162 -5.95 1.46 5.94
C THR A 162 -5.44 1.75 4.52
N PRO A 163 -6.25 1.51 3.49
CA PRO A 163 -5.99 1.99 2.13
C PRO A 163 -6.44 3.45 1.87
N ALA A 164 -6.86 4.21 2.89
CA ALA A 164 -7.48 5.53 2.69
C ALA A 164 -6.53 6.55 2.03
N PRO A 165 -6.94 7.25 0.96
CA PRO A 165 -6.09 8.19 0.22
C PRO A 165 -5.43 9.25 1.11
N SER A 166 -6.18 9.86 2.02
CA SER A 166 -5.67 10.87 2.95
C SER A 166 -4.51 10.37 3.83
N THR A 167 -4.54 9.10 4.23
CA THR A 167 -3.49 8.50 5.05
C THR A 167 -2.26 8.20 4.20
N LEU A 168 -2.46 7.66 3.00
CA LEU A 168 -1.37 7.42 2.05
C LEU A 168 -0.67 8.73 1.67
N ASP A 169 -1.44 9.78 1.38
CA ASP A 169 -0.92 11.11 1.03
C ASP A 169 -0.16 11.73 2.19
N ALA A 170 -0.64 11.57 3.42
CA ALA A 170 0.06 12.04 4.61
C ALA A 170 1.38 11.28 4.86
N LEU A 171 1.45 9.98 4.56
CA LEU A 171 2.72 9.22 4.66
C LEU A 171 3.76 9.72 3.65
N ASP A 172 3.32 10.10 2.46
CA ASP A 172 4.18 10.52 1.36
C ASP A 172 4.55 12.01 1.41
N ALA A 173 3.71 12.85 2.02
CA ALA A 173 3.88 14.30 2.05
C ALA A 173 5.26 14.73 2.58
N GLY A 174 6.13 15.23 1.70
CA GLY A 174 7.49 15.67 2.04
C GLY A 174 8.41 14.55 2.53
N ALA A 175 8.09 13.29 2.24
CA ALA A 175 8.77 12.10 2.79
C ALA A 175 10.15 11.81 2.12
N VAL A 176 10.97 12.84 1.97
CA VAL A 176 12.31 12.74 1.37
C VAL A 176 13.32 12.24 2.40
N GLY A 177 14.22 11.34 1.96
CA GLY A 177 15.32 10.83 2.77
C GLY A 177 14.92 9.67 3.68
N ARG A 178 15.79 9.34 4.64
CA ARG A 178 15.52 8.28 5.63
C ARG A 178 14.62 8.83 6.73
N ILE A 179 13.51 8.14 7.01
CA ILE A 179 12.52 8.58 8.01
C ILE A 179 12.51 7.63 9.19
N THR A 180 12.48 8.19 10.39
CA THR A 180 12.19 7.47 11.65
C THR A 180 10.97 8.09 12.30
N TYR A 181 9.97 7.26 12.64
CA TYR A 181 8.74 7.71 13.29
C TYR A 181 8.81 7.53 14.80
N TYR A 182 8.17 8.43 15.54
CA TYR A 182 8.07 8.37 16.99
C TYR A 182 6.66 8.67 17.47
N ALA A 183 6.23 8.00 18.53
CA ALA A 183 5.00 8.28 19.27
C ALA A 183 5.33 9.06 20.54
N LYS A 184 4.65 10.18 20.77
CA LYS A 184 4.70 10.91 22.05
C LYS A 184 3.83 10.20 23.07
N ILE A 185 4.43 9.70 24.14
CA ILE A 185 3.78 8.91 25.18
C ILE A 185 3.84 9.61 26.54
N GLY A 186 2.99 9.16 27.46
CA GLY A 186 2.96 9.65 28.83
C GLY A 186 1.77 9.09 29.60
N GLU A 187 1.53 9.63 30.80
CA GLU A 187 0.36 9.26 31.58
C GLU A 187 -0.94 9.54 30.79
N GLY A 188 -1.77 8.50 30.64
CA GLY A 188 -2.99 8.55 29.83
C GLY A 188 -2.79 8.46 28.31
N TYR A 189 -1.56 8.41 27.81
CA TYR A 189 -1.22 8.33 26.38
C TYR A 189 -0.20 7.22 26.10
N PRO A 190 -0.61 5.93 26.13
CA PRO A 190 0.28 4.81 25.85
C PRO A 190 0.68 4.74 24.37
N ARG A 191 1.66 3.90 24.00
CA ARG A 191 2.08 3.68 22.61
C ARG A 191 0.92 3.32 21.67
N SER A 192 -0.09 2.58 22.16
CA SER A 192 -1.28 2.20 21.39
C SER A 192 -2.27 3.34 21.16
N SER A 193 -2.18 4.44 21.94
CA SER A 193 -2.99 5.64 21.77
C SER A 193 -2.17 6.88 22.17
N PRO A 194 -1.16 7.23 21.35
CA PRO A 194 -0.20 8.25 21.73
C PRO A 194 -0.82 9.64 21.62
N ARG A 195 -0.21 10.63 22.29
CA ARG A 195 -0.68 12.02 22.27
C ARG A 195 -0.53 12.68 20.90
N GLY A 196 0.43 12.20 20.12
CA GLY A 196 0.80 12.68 18.80
C GLY A 196 1.95 11.85 18.25
N ILE A 197 2.22 11.99 16.95
CA ILE A 197 3.39 11.37 16.33
C ILE A 197 4.32 12.41 15.74
N LEU A 198 5.56 12.01 15.61
CA LEU A 198 6.66 12.78 15.07
C LEU A 198 7.34 11.95 13.99
N ARG A 199 8.05 12.61 13.10
CA ARG A 199 9.04 11.95 12.25
C ARG A 199 10.31 12.78 12.19
N ARG A 200 11.45 12.08 12.17
CA ARG A 200 12.76 12.63 11.85
C ARG A 200 13.13 12.19 10.45
N ARG A 201 13.44 13.14 9.57
CA ARG A 201 13.95 12.89 8.23
C ARG A 201 15.43 13.24 8.17
N LEU A 202 16.23 12.34 7.59
CA LEU A 202 17.63 12.57 7.26
C LEU A 202 17.75 12.72 5.75
N VAL A 203 18.05 13.92 5.28
CA VAL A 203 18.00 14.31 3.86
C VAL A 203 19.40 14.61 3.32
N GLY A 204 19.65 14.21 2.08
CA GLY A 204 20.90 14.49 1.39
C GLY A 204 22.10 13.68 1.91
N ARG A 205 23.28 13.98 1.36
CA ARG A 205 24.52 13.25 1.68
C ARG A 205 25.05 13.55 3.08
N GLU A 206 24.79 14.76 3.58
CA GLU A 206 25.20 15.20 4.90
C GLU A 206 24.20 14.82 6.00
N ALA A 207 23.12 14.10 5.63
CA ALA A 207 22.06 13.67 6.54
C ALA A 207 21.47 14.84 7.36
N GLU A 208 21.12 15.92 6.66
CA GLU A 208 20.46 17.07 7.29
C GLU A 208 19.18 16.60 7.98
N THR A 209 19.06 16.96 9.26
CA THR A 209 17.99 16.49 10.14
C THR A 209 16.81 17.46 10.08
N HIS A 210 15.64 16.94 9.71
CA HIS A 210 14.37 17.66 9.75
C HIS A 210 13.39 16.93 10.65
N ASP A 211 13.02 17.56 11.75
CA ASP A 211 12.05 17.03 12.71
C ASP A 211 10.68 17.66 12.44
N GLU A 212 9.66 16.81 12.33
CA GLU A 212 8.29 17.23 12.00
C GLU A 212 7.28 16.54 12.92
N ALA A 213 6.21 17.25 13.27
CA ALA A 213 5.07 16.73 14.01
C ALA A 213 3.84 16.62 13.09
N PHE A 214 3.07 15.54 13.22
CA PHE A 214 1.78 15.45 12.54
C PHE A 214 0.72 16.19 13.36
N THR A 215 0.21 17.29 12.81
CA THR A 215 -0.65 18.22 13.55
C THR A 215 -2.14 17.97 13.30
N ARG A 216 -3.00 18.67 14.05
CA ARG A 216 -4.46 18.66 13.83
C ARG A 216 -4.88 19.25 12.50
N ASN A 217 -3.97 19.90 11.76
CA ASN A 217 -4.22 20.35 10.39
C ASN A 217 -4.07 19.24 9.35
N LEU A 218 -3.84 17.99 9.81
CA LEU A 218 -3.61 16.81 8.97
C LEU A 218 -2.38 16.95 8.06
N ARG A 219 -1.33 17.58 8.58
CA ARG A 219 -0.07 17.85 7.86
C ARG A 219 1.13 17.66 8.79
N TRP A 220 2.27 17.37 8.18
CA TRP A 220 3.57 17.41 8.86
C TRP A 220 4.06 18.87 8.92
N GLU A 221 4.36 19.34 10.12
CA GLU A 221 4.86 20.69 10.36
C GLU A 221 6.21 20.62 11.10
N PRO A 222 7.19 21.49 10.79
CA PRO A 222 8.48 21.52 11.48
C PRO A 222 8.32 21.63 13.00
N THR A 223 9.18 20.95 13.74
CA THR A 223 9.19 21.00 15.21
C THR A 223 10.60 20.90 15.78
N GLU A 224 10.85 21.53 16.92
CA GLU A 224 12.11 21.40 17.65
C GLU A 224 12.05 20.33 18.75
N TYR A 225 10.93 19.60 18.87
CA TYR A 225 10.69 18.71 20.01
C TYR A 225 11.80 17.66 20.22
N LEU A 226 12.22 16.93 19.19
CA LEU A 226 13.23 15.86 19.35
C LEU A 226 14.60 16.45 19.72
N ARG A 227 14.97 17.59 19.11
CA ARG A 227 16.17 18.33 19.46
C ARG A 227 16.15 18.82 20.91
N LEU A 228 15.04 19.39 21.38
CA LEU A 228 14.92 19.86 22.77
C LEU A 228 14.95 18.70 23.76
N TYR A 229 14.37 17.56 23.42
CA TYR A 229 14.44 16.34 24.22
C TYR A 229 15.90 15.84 24.35
N GLU A 230 16.68 15.85 23.27
CA GLU A 230 18.12 15.54 23.33
C GLU A 230 18.92 16.50 24.22
N LEU A 231 18.44 17.74 24.39
CA LEU A 231 19.02 18.74 25.29
C LEU A 231 18.50 18.64 26.73
N GLY A 232 17.66 17.66 27.05
CA GLY A 232 17.16 17.39 28.40
C GLY A 232 15.77 17.96 28.73
N HIS A 233 15.06 18.55 27.76
CA HIS A 233 13.68 19.01 27.94
C HIS A 233 12.69 17.84 27.77
N ASN A 234 12.64 16.97 28.78
CA ASN A 234 11.97 15.66 28.71
C ASN A 234 10.59 15.63 29.39
N ASP A 235 9.82 16.72 29.30
CA ASP A 235 8.49 16.81 29.96
C ASP A 235 7.46 15.81 29.40
N VAL A 236 7.69 15.31 28.18
CA VAL A 236 6.88 14.29 27.51
C VAL A 236 7.85 13.30 26.88
N ASP A 237 7.69 12.02 27.19
CA ASP A 237 8.50 10.94 26.60
C ASP A 237 8.07 10.62 25.17
N HIS A 238 8.95 9.96 24.43
CA HIS A 238 8.62 9.38 23.13
C HIS A 238 9.27 8.03 22.93
N VAL A 239 8.69 7.22 22.06
CA VAL A 239 9.23 5.92 21.65
C VAL A 239 9.22 5.82 20.13
N GLN A 240 10.24 5.17 19.56
CA GLN A 240 10.25 4.87 18.14
C GLN A 240 9.12 3.90 17.79
N ILE A 241 8.43 4.16 16.68
CA ILE A 241 7.33 3.33 16.16
C ILE A 241 7.60 2.94 14.71
N SER A 242 6.92 1.89 14.25
CA SER A 242 6.92 1.49 12.85
C SER A 242 6.14 2.47 11.99
N GLU A 243 6.42 2.45 10.68
CA GLU A 243 5.63 3.20 9.68
C GLU A 243 4.16 2.76 9.67
N ARG A 244 3.89 1.47 9.94
CA ARG A 244 2.53 0.92 10.08
C ARG A 244 1.78 1.55 11.26
N GLU A 245 2.43 1.69 12.42
CA GLU A 245 1.85 2.36 13.59
C GLU A 245 1.63 3.85 13.34
N ALA A 246 2.54 4.51 12.63
CA ALA A 246 2.34 5.90 12.20
C ALA A 246 1.11 6.03 11.28
N ALA A 247 0.96 5.12 10.30
CA ALA A 247 -0.21 5.07 9.42
C ALA A 247 -1.52 4.88 10.21
N ALA A 248 -1.53 3.97 11.19
CA ALA A 248 -2.70 3.74 12.05
C ALA A 248 -3.08 5.00 12.85
N PHE A 249 -2.08 5.73 13.37
CA PHE A 249 -2.32 6.97 14.09
C PHE A 249 -2.89 8.07 13.16
N ILE A 250 -2.29 8.25 11.98
CA ILE A 250 -2.73 9.23 10.97
C ILE A 250 -4.19 8.97 10.60
N GLU A 251 -4.53 7.73 10.25
CA GLU A 251 -5.88 7.31 9.91
C GLU A 251 -6.88 7.63 11.00
N SER A 252 -6.57 7.24 12.25
CA SER A 252 -7.45 7.51 13.39
C SER A 252 -7.66 9.02 13.62
N THR A 253 -6.63 9.82 13.34
CA THR A 253 -6.68 11.27 13.47
C THR A 253 -7.50 11.91 12.35
N VAL A 254 -7.34 11.45 11.10
CA VAL A 254 -8.15 11.88 9.96
C VAL A 254 -9.62 11.60 10.23
N LYS A 255 -9.99 10.36 10.56
CA LYS A 255 -11.38 9.97 10.87
C LYS A 255 -12.01 10.85 11.94
N ARG A 256 -11.31 11.03 13.06
CA ARG A 256 -11.77 11.86 14.17
C ARG A 256 -12.00 13.33 13.78
N LEU A 257 -11.16 13.89 12.92
CA LEU A 257 -11.22 15.32 12.55
C LEU A 257 -12.11 15.60 11.35
N SER A 258 -12.27 14.64 10.44
CA SER A 258 -13.17 14.71 9.29
C SER A 258 -14.61 14.31 9.61
N GLY A 259 -14.85 13.72 10.79
CA GLY A 259 -16.18 13.28 11.22
C GLY A 259 -16.66 12.01 10.52
N SER A 260 -15.74 11.19 10.03
CA SER A 260 -15.97 9.96 9.27
C SER A 260 -15.58 8.68 10.01
#